data_AF-A0AAE1L1T6-F1
#
_entry.id   AF-A0AAE1L1T6-F1
#
_cell.length_a   1.000
_cell.length_b   1.000
_cell.length_c   1.000
_cell.angle_alpha   90.00
_cell.angle_beta   90.00
_cell.angle_gamma   90.00
#
_symmetry.space_group_name_H-M   'P 1'
#
loop_
_entity.id
_entity.type
_entity.pdbx_description
1 polymer ?
#
loop_
_entity_poly.entity_id
_entity_poly.type
_entity_poly.pdbx_seq_one_letter_code
_entity_poly.pdbx_strand_id
1 'polypeptide(L)'
;MSRVGGGEGDLCGESVEEEPAAHRKARTRVRPQRHRVWKKEDICISSLPEFSPLAPDCILSPWEYFLLMLPIDLLEDVVYQTNLYAKQKDVNTSFSIDIHELMQFIGIVIYKGVVHLPSIEDYWATKTRIPQVADMMASKRFRLIRSLLHFNNNENVQASTDRFFKVRPFFSGVTKQFQKVAETPTQSVDEVMVAYKGTRAGSLRQYMQNKPDKWGYKLFCRASIDGFIHDILLYQGETTFKNHPTELSQEESDFQVTIKTVIALVKTLKKPKETAIYADNWFTSISLVEYLKEKYGCRYVGTARPNRIGDPPLRAVKDMEKKSVPRGALDYHSTDGILALRWKDNKIVTVISSDAGVEPLKTVLRYDREQKKKVEVTCPSVIKEYNGKMGGIDKSDMLTHLYKSPMRARRWYMKLFGYVLDLCICNAWPLYKRDCKALKEKPMPLKNFRLEISWYARGHKVLTTRMTRLSQEAMDMKVPKRGQKTQLPHENVRFNNREWHLPQFVTNRQTCKHCSTKDDVHRTRWMCTVCQVALCLSDSRNCFRFFHVLPEKRLCTSASSSASPSSSV
;
A
#
# COMPACT_ATOMS: atom_id res chain seq x y z
N MET A 1 -74.77 51.96 44.52
CA MET A 1 -74.29 53.35 44.65
C MET A 1 -73.28 53.61 43.56
N SER A 2 -73.69 54.44 42.59
CA SER A 2 -72.91 55.39 41.77
C SER A 2 -71.60 54.93 41.09
N ARG A 3 -71.63 54.76 39.75
CA ARG A 3 -71.02 55.64 38.69
C ARG A 3 -69.54 55.31 38.38
N VAL A 4 -68.96 55.38 37.18
CA VAL A 4 -69.32 55.56 35.74
C VAL A 4 -68.01 55.31 34.96
N GLY A 5 -68.10 54.77 33.72
CA GLY A 5 -67.11 54.91 32.63
C GLY A 5 -66.12 53.73 32.48
N GLY A 6 -65.89 53.09 31.34
CA GLY A 6 -66.24 53.38 29.94
C GLY A 6 -64.99 53.30 29.05
N GLY A 7 -64.89 52.25 28.21
CA GLY A 7 -63.98 52.09 27.05
C GLY A 7 -62.49 51.90 27.35
N GLU A 8 -61.66 51.21 26.57
CA GLU A 8 -61.75 50.36 25.36
C GLU A 8 -60.30 49.93 25.04
N GLY A 9 -60.08 48.72 24.52
CA GLY A 9 -58.84 48.36 23.79
C GLY A 9 -57.92 47.30 24.43
N ASP A 10 -58.28 46.02 24.28
CA ASP A 10 -57.39 44.86 24.53
C ASP A 10 -56.34 44.72 23.41
N LEU A 11 -55.05 44.68 23.79
CA LEU A 11 -53.94 44.24 22.94
C LEU A 11 -53.41 42.91 23.51
N CYS A 12 -53.79 41.80 22.89
CA CYS A 12 -53.10 40.52 23.07
C CYS A 12 -52.84 39.91 21.68
N GLY A 13 -51.56 39.81 21.34
CA GLY A 13 -51.07 39.32 20.06
C GLY A 13 -51.41 37.84 19.86
N GLU A 14 -52.07 37.57 18.73
CA GLU A 14 -52.34 36.24 18.24
C GLU A 14 -51.08 35.60 17.66
N SER A 15 -50.84 34.37 18.08
CA SER A 15 -49.87 33.42 17.56
C SER A 15 -50.16 33.06 16.10
N VAL A 16 -49.24 33.38 15.19
CA VAL A 16 -49.26 32.88 13.81
C VAL A 16 -48.35 31.66 13.73
N GLU A 17 -48.96 30.50 13.49
CA GLU A 17 -48.29 29.27 13.09
C GLU A 17 -47.64 29.48 11.71
N GLU A 18 -46.31 29.45 11.62
CA GLU A 18 -45.60 29.38 10.34
C GLU A 18 -45.53 27.93 9.84
N GLU A 19 -46.15 27.69 8.68
CA GLU A 19 -46.08 26.43 7.93
C GLU A 19 -44.62 26.00 7.63
N PRO A 20 -44.35 24.68 7.53
CA PRO A 20 -43.02 24.18 7.22
C PRO A 20 -42.61 24.52 5.79
N ALA A 21 -41.53 25.31 5.67
CA ALA A 21 -40.90 25.67 4.41
C ALA A 21 -40.59 24.43 3.54
N ALA A 22 -41.26 24.33 2.40
CA ALA A 22 -41.04 23.32 1.39
C ALA A 22 -39.56 23.20 1.03
N HIS A 23 -39.00 21.99 1.15
CA HIS A 23 -37.67 21.65 0.65
C HIS A 23 -37.57 21.93 -0.85
N ARG A 24 -37.03 23.09 -1.21
CA ARG A 24 -36.54 23.39 -2.56
C ARG A 24 -35.43 22.39 -2.90
N LYS A 25 -35.76 21.35 -3.67
CA LYS A 25 -34.78 20.50 -4.36
C LYS A 25 -33.87 21.42 -5.17
N ALA A 26 -32.60 21.50 -4.80
CA ALA A 26 -31.59 22.20 -5.58
C ALA A 26 -31.62 21.65 -7.02
N ARG A 27 -32.03 22.49 -7.98
CA ARG A 27 -31.94 22.20 -9.41
C ARG A 27 -30.46 21.98 -9.72
N THR A 28 -30.06 20.73 -9.95
CA THR A 28 -28.76 20.40 -10.56
C THR A 28 -28.68 21.17 -11.88
N ARG A 29 -27.75 22.13 -11.99
CA ARG A 29 -27.42 22.77 -13.27
C ARG A 29 -26.95 21.66 -14.23
N VAL A 30 -27.81 21.26 -15.15
CA VAL A 30 -27.44 20.35 -16.24
C VAL A 30 -26.50 21.13 -17.13
N ARG A 31 -25.21 20.77 -17.15
CA ARG A 31 -24.26 21.35 -18.11
C ARG A 31 -24.81 21.11 -19.53
N PRO A 32 -24.78 22.12 -20.42
CA PRO A 32 -25.27 21.97 -21.77
C PRO A 32 -24.56 20.78 -22.44
N GLN A 33 -25.35 19.89 -23.06
CA GLN A 33 -24.78 18.78 -23.82
C GLN A 33 -23.96 19.36 -24.97
N ARG A 34 -22.65 19.11 -24.95
CA ARG A 34 -21.74 19.46 -26.03
C ARG A 34 -22.18 18.72 -27.30
N HIS A 35 -22.37 19.44 -28.39
CA HIS A 35 -22.66 18.83 -29.69
C HIS A 35 -21.43 18.06 -30.16
N ARG A 36 -21.58 16.77 -30.49
CA ARG A 36 -20.50 15.86 -30.89
C ARG A 36 -20.76 15.37 -32.31
N VAL A 37 -19.73 15.40 -33.15
CA VAL A 37 -19.79 14.89 -34.51
C VAL A 37 -19.17 13.50 -34.54
N TRP A 38 -20.01 12.48 -34.51
CA TRP A 38 -19.59 11.08 -34.50
C TRP A 38 -19.27 10.57 -35.91
N LYS A 39 -18.10 9.95 -36.07
CA LYS A 39 -17.63 9.36 -37.31
C LYS A 39 -17.47 7.84 -37.18
N LYS A 40 -17.76 7.11 -38.25
CA LYS A 40 -17.60 5.65 -38.31
C LYS A 40 -16.15 5.30 -38.65
N GLU A 41 -15.23 5.62 -37.74
CA GLU A 41 -13.78 5.43 -37.93
C GLU A 41 -13.10 5.06 -36.62
N ASP A 42 -11.92 4.44 -36.73
CA ASP A 42 -11.07 4.15 -35.57
C ASP A 42 -10.26 5.39 -35.18
N ILE A 43 -9.71 5.41 -33.97
CA ILE A 43 -8.85 6.49 -33.49
C ILE A 43 -7.38 6.20 -33.79
N CYS A 44 -6.66 7.20 -34.32
CA CYS A 44 -5.21 7.14 -34.49
C CYS A 44 -4.54 7.61 -33.18
N ILE A 45 -3.67 6.77 -32.60
CA ILE A 45 -3.05 7.03 -31.30
C ILE A 45 -1.56 6.71 -31.38
N SER A 46 -0.72 7.60 -30.84
CA SER A 46 0.71 7.32 -30.64
C SER A 46 0.93 6.46 -29.40
N SER A 47 1.95 5.60 -29.40
CA SER A 47 2.29 4.81 -28.22
C SER A 47 2.62 5.70 -27.02
N LEU A 48 2.22 5.27 -25.82
CA LEU A 48 2.76 5.85 -24.59
C LEU A 48 4.27 5.62 -24.53
N PRO A 49 5.03 6.49 -23.82
CA PRO A 49 6.47 6.28 -23.68
C PRO A 49 6.76 4.95 -22.99
N GLU A 50 7.91 4.36 -23.31
CA GLU A 50 8.35 3.16 -22.60
C GLU A 50 8.75 3.52 -21.16
N PHE A 51 8.33 2.69 -20.20
CA PHE A 51 8.73 2.87 -18.82
C PHE A 51 10.11 2.27 -18.58
N SER A 52 11.12 3.14 -18.51
CA SER A 52 12.48 2.77 -18.14
C SER A 52 12.88 3.49 -16.85
N PRO A 53 12.68 2.88 -15.67
CA PRO A 53 13.17 3.47 -14.43
C PRO A 53 14.70 3.46 -14.42
N LEU A 54 15.30 4.49 -13.82
CA LEU A 54 16.74 4.51 -13.58
C LEU A 54 17.13 3.29 -12.75
N ALA A 55 18.14 2.55 -13.21
CA ALA A 55 18.68 1.45 -12.43
C ALA A 55 19.28 2.00 -11.13
N PRO A 56 18.95 1.41 -9.97
CA PRO A 56 19.55 1.83 -8.72
C PRO A 56 21.01 1.38 -8.65
N ASP A 57 21.83 2.07 -7.85
CA ASP A 57 23.24 1.69 -7.64
C ASP A 57 23.37 0.31 -6.99
N CYS A 58 22.43 -0.03 -6.10
CA CYS A 58 22.37 -1.32 -5.43
C CYS A 58 20.94 -1.67 -4.99
N ILE A 59 20.72 -2.95 -4.68
CA ILE A 59 19.48 -3.41 -4.07
C ILE A 59 19.51 -3.08 -2.57
N LEU A 60 18.54 -2.28 -2.12
CA LEU A 60 18.36 -1.99 -0.71
C LEU A 60 17.85 -3.22 0.06
N SER A 61 18.03 -3.22 1.38
CA SER A 61 17.41 -4.22 2.24
C SER A 61 15.87 -4.07 2.25
N PRO A 62 15.11 -5.16 2.54
CA PRO A 62 13.65 -5.07 2.70
C PRO A 62 13.20 -4.01 3.71
N TRP A 63 14.00 -3.79 4.76
CA TRP A 63 13.77 -2.77 5.76
C TRP A 63 13.89 -1.35 5.19
N GLU A 64 14.93 -1.08 4.40
CA GLU A 64 15.09 0.22 3.74
C GLU A 64 13.98 0.52 2.74
N TYR A 65 13.58 -0.47 1.92
CA TYR A 65 12.41 -0.31 1.05
C TYR A 65 11.12 -0.02 1.83
N PHE A 66 10.94 -0.66 2.99
CA PHE A 66 9.82 -0.37 3.87
C PHE A 66 9.89 1.06 4.43
N LEU A 67 11.07 1.54 4.81
CA LEU A 67 11.26 2.92 5.28
C LEU A 67 11.10 3.98 4.18
N LEU A 68 11.33 3.64 2.90
CA LEU A 68 10.95 4.53 1.79
C LEU A 68 9.44 4.78 1.76
N MET A 69 8.64 3.78 2.16
CA MET A 69 7.18 3.85 2.18
C MET A 69 6.63 4.41 3.51
N LEU A 70 7.34 4.15 4.61
CA LEU A 70 6.98 4.56 5.96
C LEU A 70 8.23 5.10 6.69
N PRO A 71 8.61 6.38 6.44
CA PRO A 71 9.85 6.95 6.94
C PRO A 71 9.84 7.12 8.46
N ILE A 72 11.04 7.20 9.03
CA ILE A 72 11.26 7.31 10.47
C ILE A 72 10.58 8.56 11.04
N ASP A 73 10.68 9.71 10.37
CA ASP A 73 10.02 10.96 10.81
C ASP A 73 8.50 10.78 11.03
N LEU A 74 7.83 10.02 10.14
CA LEU A 74 6.41 9.73 10.28
C LEU A 74 6.13 8.79 11.45
N LEU A 75 7.05 7.88 11.77
CA LEU A 75 6.95 7.02 12.94
C LEU A 75 7.23 7.80 14.23
N GLU A 76 8.14 8.77 14.21
CA GLU A 76 8.39 9.69 15.33
C GLU A 76 7.17 10.55 15.64
N ASP A 77 6.45 11.01 14.61
CA ASP A 77 5.14 11.66 14.80
C ASP A 77 4.15 10.72 15.52
N VAL A 78 4.11 9.43 15.15
CA VAL A 78 3.26 8.44 15.84
C VAL A 78 3.70 8.24 17.29
N VAL A 79 5.01 8.22 17.57
CA VAL A 79 5.55 8.17 18.93
C VAL A 79 5.07 9.39 19.74
N TYR A 80 5.27 10.58 19.19
CA TYR A 80 4.86 11.83 19.83
C TYR A 80 3.36 11.84 20.14
N GLN A 81 2.51 11.55 19.14
CA GLN A 81 1.05 11.56 19.31
C GLN A 81 0.58 10.47 20.28
N THR A 82 1.26 9.32 20.33
CA THR A 82 0.96 8.24 21.29
C THR A 82 1.30 8.64 22.72
N ASN A 83 2.45 9.29 22.94
CA ASN A 83 2.83 9.83 24.25
C ASN A 83 1.90 10.95 24.71
N LEU A 84 1.55 11.86 23.80
CA LEU A 84 0.57 12.93 24.07
C LEU A 84 -0.79 12.34 24.47
N TYR A 85 -1.28 11.35 23.72
CA TYR A 85 -2.55 10.69 24.04
C TYR A 85 -2.55 10.00 25.41
N ALA A 86 -1.42 9.43 25.81
CA ALA A 86 -1.28 8.83 27.14
C ALA A 86 -1.47 9.90 28.24
N LYS A 87 -0.79 11.04 28.11
CA LYS A 87 -0.94 12.19 29.03
C LYS A 87 -2.35 12.77 29.05
N GLN A 88 -3.00 12.87 27.88
CA GLN A 88 -4.38 13.34 27.78
C GLN A 88 -5.39 12.42 28.48
N LYS A 89 -5.09 11.11 28.55
CA LYS A 89 -5.93 10.14 29.28
C LYS A 89 -5.69 10.15 30.78
N ASP A 90 -4.45 10.33 31.18
CA ASP A 90 -4.00 10.31 32.56
C ASP A 90 -2.76 11.18 32.69
N VAL A 91 -2.93 12.34 33.31
CA VAL A 91 -1.86 13.34 33.51
C VAL A 91 -0.72 12.77 34.36
N ASN A 92 -1.02 11.80 35.22
CA ASN A 92 -0.04 11.16 36.10
C ASN A 92 0.59 9.91 35.48
N THR A 93 0.35 9.65 34.19
CA THR A 93 0.86 8.45 33.53
C THR A 93 2.40 8.44 33.50
N SER A 94 2.99 7.31 33.87
CA SER A 94 4.42 7.03 33.66
C SER A 94 4.69 6.39 32.30
N PHE A 95 3.66 6.25 31.45
CA PHE A 95 3.83 5.72 30.11
C PHE A 95 4.58 6.71 29.23
N SER A 96 5.72 6.27 28.71
CA SER A 96 6.36 6.79 27.51
C SER A 96 6.61 5.64 26.55
N ILE A 97 6.72 5.91 25.25
CA ILE A 97 7.23 5.02 24.21
C ILE A 97 8.29 5.77 23.41
N ASP A 98 9.31 5.08 22.95
CA ASP A 98 10.31 5.60 22.00
C ASP A 98 10.14 4.98 20.60
N ILE A 99 10.96 5.44 19.65
CA ILE A 99 10.94 4.93 18.26
C ILE A 99 11.30 3.45 18.18
N HIS A 100 12.21 2.96 19.03
CA HIS A 100 12.63 1.55 19.02
C HIS A 100 11.50 0.64 19.48
N GLU A 101 10.79 1.00 20.54
CA GLU A 101 9.63 0.24 21.02
C GLU A 101 8.47 0.29 20.03
N LEU A 102 8.23 1.43 19.35
CA LEU A 102 7.23 1.49 18.28
C LEU A 102 7.61 0.57 17.12
N MET A 103 8.88 0.58 16.70
CA MET A 103 9.38 -0.32 15.66
C MET A 103 9.23 -1.78 16.05
N GLN A 104 9.62 -2.17 17.27
CA GLN A 104 9.40 -3.53 17.78
C GLN A 104 7.92 -3.91 17.78
N PHE A 105 7.04 -2.99 18.20
CA PHE A 105 5.60 -3.19 18.15
C PHE A 105 5.11 -3.45 16.71
N ILE A 106 5.57 -2.65 15.74
CA ILE A 106 5.27 -2.83 14.31
C ILE A 106 5.83 -4.16 13.79
N GLY A 107 7.07 -4.52 14.15
CA GLY A 107 7.70 -5.79 13.81
C GLY A 107 6.86 -6.99 14.25
N ILE A 108 6.41 -7.00 15.51
CA ILE A 108 5.50 -8.03 16.03
C ILE A 108 4.20 -8.07 15.21
N VAL A 109 3.61 -6.91 14.89
CA VAL A 109 2.37 -6.83 14.11
C VAL A 109 2.55 -7.41 12.70
N ILE A 110 3.69 -7.12 12.06
CA ILE A 110 4.05 -7.61 10.73
C ILE A 110 4.28 -9.12 10.77
N TYR A 111 5.03 -9.63 11.76
CA TYR A 111 5.29 -11.05 11.96
C TYR A 111 4.01 -11.86 12.13
N LYS A 112 3.10 -11.31 12.94
CA LYS A 112 1.76 -11.89 13.16
C LYS A 112 0.93 -11.92 11.90
N GLY A 113 1.27 -11.19 10.84
CA GLY A 113 0.67 -11.31 9.51
C GLY A 113 1.02 -12.63 8.80
N VAL A 114 2.14 -13.26 9.19
CA VAL A 114 2.64 -14.50 8.60
C VAL A 114 2.36 -15.71 9.51
N VAL A 115 2.59 -15.57 10.81
CA VAL A 115 2.35 -16.63 11.80
C VAL A 115 1.12 -16.26 12.61
N HIS A 116 -0.01 -16.89 12.30
CA HIS A 116 -1.29 -16.65 12.97
C HIS A 116 -1.54 -17.65 14.11
N LEU A 117 -1.64 -17.15 15.34
CA LEU A 117 -2.19 -17.89 16.48
C LEU A 117 -3.63 -17.45 16.81
N PRO A 118 -4.44 -18.32 17.43
CA PRO A 118 -5.85 -18.04 17.75
C PRO A 118 -6.06 -16.77 18.60
N SER A 119 -5.22 -16.58 19.61
CA SER A 119 -5.22 -15.39 20.46
C SER A 119 -3.89 -14.64 20.44
N ILE A 120 -3.93 -13.39 20.91
CA ILE A 120 -2.73 -12.55 21.01
C ILE A 120 -1.87 -13.00 22.20
N GLU A 121 -2.47 -13.51 23.26
CA GLU A 121 -1.76 -14.02 24.43
C GLU A 121 -0.94 -15.28 24.11
N ASP A 122 -1.38 -16.07 23.14
CA ASP A 122 -0.75 -17.35 22.76
C ASP A 122 0.70 -17.17 22.29
N TYR A 123 1.04 -16.03 21.70
CA TYR A 123 2.42 -15.76 21.27
C TYR A 123 3.42 -15.70 22.45
N TRP A 124 2.93 -15.40 23.66
CA TRP A 124 3.74 -15.34 24.89
C TRP A 124 3.48 -16.52 25.84
N ALA A 125 2.42 -17.30 25.62
CA ALA A 125 2.05 -18.40 26.50
C ALA A 125 3.06 -19.55 26.44
N THR A 126 3.32 -20.21 27.57
CA THR A 126 4.40 -21.21 27.70
C THR A 126 4.36 -22.33 26.65
N LYS A 127 3.18 -22.86 26.34
CA LYS A 127 3.00 -24.00 25.42
C LYS A 127 3.04 -23.61 23.93
N THR A 128 2.73 -22.35 23.61
CA THR A 128 2.60 -21.85 22.22
C THR A 128 3.56 -20.70 21.93
N ARG A 129 4.55 -20.50 22.81
CA ARG A 129 5.48 -19.36 22.79
C ARG A 129 6.15 -19.26 21.42
N ILE A 130 6.12 -18.06 20.86
CA ILE A 130 6.86 -17.71 19.65
C ILE A 130 8.03 -16.81 20.05
N PRO A 131 9.28 -17.31 20.10
CA PRO A 131 10.44 -16.53 20.55
C PRO A 131 10.62 -15.21 19.80
N GLN A 132 10.38 -15.22 18.49
CA GLN A 132 10.47 -14.04 17.61
C GLN A 132 9.55 -12.90 18.05
N VAL A 133 8.44 -13.21 18.72
CA VAL A 133 7.51 -12.22 19.29
C VAL A 133 7.80 -11.98 20.76
N ALA A 134 7.90 -13.07 21.54
CA ALA A 134 7.94 -13.01 22.98
C ALA A 134 9.25 -12.50 23.56
N ASP A 135 10.36 -12.63 22.81
CA ASP A 135 11.67 -12.08 23.19
C ASP A 135 11.85 -10.64 22.66
N MET A 136 11.04 -10.20 21.70
CA MET A 136 11.11 -8.85 21.15
C MET A 136 10.48 -7.82 22.09
N MET A 137 9.31 -8.14 22.68
CA MET A 137 8.64 -7.26 23.61
C MET A 137 7.79 -8.07 24.59
N ALA A 138 7.75 -7.66 25.86
CA ALA A 138 6.89 -8.29 26.87
C ALA A 138 5.40 -8.11 26.53
N SER A 139 4.58 -9.15 26.77
CA SER A 139 3.13 -9.14 26.47
C SER A 139 2.40 -7.94 27.08
N LYS A 140 2.70 -7.59 28.34
CA LYS A 140 2.09 -6.45 29.03
C LYS A 140 2.42 -5.14 28.32
N ARG A 141 3.66 -4.96 27.88
CA ARG A 141 4.12 -3.77 27.15
C ARG A 141 3.47 -3.66 25.77
N PHE A 142 3.43 -4.76 25.02
CA PHE A 142 2.75 -4.82 23.72
C PHE A 142 1.27 -4.42 23.82
N ARG A 143 0.56 -4.96 24.82
CA ARG A 143 -0.86 -4.63 25.06
C ARG A 143 -1.05 -3.17 25.46
N LEU A 144 -0.14 -2.62 26.27
CA LEU A 144 -0.19 -1.22 26.70
C LEU A 144 0.00 -0.28 25.52
N ILE A 145 1.05 -0.47 24.71
CA ILE A 145 1.29 0.29 23.47
C ILE A 145 0.08 0.19 22.55
N ARG A 146 -0.44 -1.02 22.31
CA ARG A 146 -1.64 -1.23 21.48
C ARG A 146 -2.86 -0.45 21.99
N SER A 147 -2.98 -0.24 23.30
CA SER A 147 -4.11 0.46 23.93
C SER A 147 -4.00 1.98 23.90
N LEU A 148 -2.78 2.50 23.74
CA LEU A 148 -2.47 3.93 23.73
C LEU A 148 -2.08 4.45 22.35
N LEU A 149 -1.75 3.59 21.37
CA LEU A 149 -1.34 4.02 20.03
C LEU A 149 -2.31 5.06 19.43
N HIS A 150 -1.76 6.18 18.96
CA HIS A 150 -2.51 7.34 18.48
C HIS A 150 -1.75 8.08 17.36
N PHE A 151 -2.45 8.88 16.55
CA PHE A 151 -1.91 9.46 15.31
C PHE A 151 -2.23 10.95 15.10
N ASN A 152 -2.98 11.58 16.00
CA ASN A 152 -3.30 13.01 15.91
C ASN A 152 -3.73 13.56 17.28
N ASN A 153 -3.60 14.86 17.54
CA ASN A 153 -3.98 15.46 18.81
C ASN A 153 -5.52 15.50 18.94
N ASN A 154 -6.09 14.96 20.02
CA ASN A 154 -7.54 14.97 20.23
C ASN A 154 -8.13 16.36 20.55
N GLU A 155 -7.33 17.29 21.05
CA GLU A 155 -7.79 18.67 21.34
C GLU A 155 -8.26 19.38 20.06
N ASN A 156 -7.69 19.00 18.91
CA ASN A 156 -7.99 19.61 17.62
C ASN A 156 -9.22 18.98 16.92
N VAL A 157 -9.90 17.99 17.53
CA VAL A 157 -11.01 17.25 16.90
C VAL A 157 -12.23 18.15 16.69
N GLN A 158 -12.57 19.01 17.66
CA GLN A 158 -13.82 19.78 17.64
C GLN A 158 -13.89 20.79 16.48
N ALA A 159 -12.75 21.30 16.03
CA ALA A 159 -12.67 22.22 14.91
C ALA A 159 -12.69 21.53 13.53
N SER A 160 -12.64 20.19 13.47
CA SER A 160 -12.45 19.46 12.22
C SER A 160 -13.75 18.88 11.65
N THR A 161 -13.99 19.13 10.36
CA THR A 161 -15.04 18.45 9.59
C THR A 161 -14.56 17.12 8.97
N ASP A 162 -13.29 16.78 9.17
CA ASP A 162 -12.69 15.55 8.65
C ASP A 162 -13.06 14.35 9.50
N ARG A 163 -13.84 13.44 8.94
CA ARG A 163 -14.29 12.25 9.66
C ARG A 163 -13.15 11.25 9.87
N PHE A 164 -12.10 11.32 9.06
CA PHE A 164 -10.86 10.57 9.24
C PHE A 164 -9.79 11.31 10.05
N PHE A 165 -10.13 12.40 10.73
CA PHE A 165 -9.22 13.26 11.48
C PHE A 165 -8.17 12.49 12.30
N LYS A 166 -8.58 11.42 13.00
CA LYS A 166 -7.71 10.62 13.87
C LYS A 166 -6.57 9.88 13.17
N VAL A 167 -6.61 9.75 11.84
CA VAL A 167 -5.57 9.08 11.03
C VAL A 167 -5.16 9.89 9.82
N ARG A 168 -5.77 11.05 9.58
CA ARG A 168 -5.50 11.88 8.41
C ARG A 168 -4.02 12.23 8.27
N PRO A 169 -3.30 12.72 9.30
CA PRO A 169 -1.89 13.03 9.15
C PRO A 169 -1.06 11.83 8.73
N PHE A 170 -1.35 10.65 9.32
CA PHE A 170 -0.67 9.41 9.01
C PHE A 170 -0.91 8.95 7.55
N PHE A 171 -2.16 8.96 7.09
CA PHE A 171 -2.48 8.65 5.68
C PHE A 171 -1.85 9.65 4.71
N SER A 172 -1.95 10.95 5.00
CA SER A 172 -1.31 11.97 4.16
C SER A 172 0.22 11.80 4.12
N GLY A 173 0.84 11.41 5.24
CA GLY A 173 2.27 11.15 5.33
C GLY A 173 2.72 9.99 4.44
N VAL A 174 2.03 8.84 4.48
CA VAL A 174 2.37 7.68 3.65
C VAL A 174 2.06 7.92 2.16
N THR A 175 0.91 8.52 1.85
CA THR A 175 0.52 8.79 0.46
C THR A 175 1.52 9.74 -0.21
N LYS A 176 2.05 10.74 0.52
CA LYS A 176 3.14 11.60 0.02
C LYS A 176 4.39 10.81 -0.36
N GLN A 177 4.72 9.72 0.35
CA GLN A 177 5.86 8.87 -0.02
C GLN A 177 5.56 8.03 -1.26
N PHE A 178 4.34 7.51 -1.37
CA PHE A 178 3.93 6.71 -2.54
C PHE A 178 4.04 7.54 -3.82
N GLN A 179 3.60 8.80 -3.77
CA GLN A 179 3.70 9.76 -4.88
C GLN A 179 5.15 10.11 -5.27
N LYS A 180 6.16 9.83 -4.43
CA LYS A 180 7.57 10.05 -4.80
C LYS A 180 8.09 9.01 -5.77
N VAL A 181 7.55 7.79 -5.74
CA VAL A 181 7.98 6.70 -6.62
C VAL A 181 7.63 7.02 -8.08
N ALA A 182 8.46 6.55 -9.01
CA ALA A 182 8.23 6.73 -10.43
C ALA A 182 6.96 5.99 -10.89
N GLU A 183 6.09 6.72 -11.58
CA GLU A 183 4.81 6.24 -12.09
C GLU A 183 5.01 5.54 -13.43
N THR A 184 4.31 4.42 -13.63
CA THR A 184 4.24 3.81 -14.96
C THR A 184 3.28 4.62 -15.85
N PRO A 185 3.53 4.74 -17.17
CA PRO A 185 2.66 5.42 -18.14
C PRO A 185 1.22 4.90 -18.17
N THR A 186 1.01 3.67 -17.68
CA THR A 186 -0.32 3.11 -17.51
C THR A 186 -0.67 3.03 -16.04
N GLN A 187 -1.84 3.55 -15.69
CA GLN A 187 -2.37 3.60 -14.33
C GLN A 187 -3.83 3.13 -14.31
N SER A 188 -4.27 2.52 -13.21
CA SER A 188 -5.66 2.14 -12.97
C SER A 188 -6.26 2.93 -11.81
N VAL A 189 -7.56 3.24 -11.88
CA VAL A 189 -8.35 3.84 -10.79
C VAL A 189 -9.51 2.92 -10.43
N ASP A 190 -9.62 2.61 -9.15
CA ASP A 190 -10.66 1.74 -8.61
C ASP A 190 -10.80 1.93 -7.08
N GLU A 191 -11.74 1.21 -6.49
CA GLU A 191 -12.02 1.18 -5.07
C GLU A 191 -11.41 -0.01 -4.31
N VAL A 192 -10.95 0.27 -3.09
CA VAL A 192 -10.47 -0.72 -2.13
C VAL A 192 -11.38 -0.75 -0.92
N MET A 193 -11.58 -1.94 -0.35
CA MET A 193 -12.38 -2.14 0.85
C MET A 193 -11.53 -2.61 2.03
N VAL A 194 -11.31 -1.73 3.01
CA VAL A 194 -10.61 -2.11 4.24
C VAL A 194 -11.61 -2.71 5.23
N ALA A 195 -11.62 -4.04 5.32
CA ALA A 195 -12.57 -4.80 6.13
C ALA A 195 -12.68 -4.33 7.59
N TYR A 196 -13.89 -3.97 8.00
CA TYR A 196 -14.21 -3.54 9.36
C TYR A 196 -15.68 -3.82 9.69
N LYS A 197 -15.91 -4.68 10.68
CA LYS A 197 -17.26 -5.06 11.15
C LYS A 197 -17.70 -4.33 12.42
N GLY A 198 -16.83 -3.53 13.05
CA GLY A 198 -17.19 -2.79 14.27
C GLY A 198 -18.18 -1.65 13.99
N THR A 199 -18.87 -1.16 15.02
CA THR A 199 -19.89 -0.10 14.89
C THR A 199 -19.38 1.29 15.25
N ARG A 200 -18.25 1.40 15.96
CA ARG A 200 -17.71 2.67 16.47
C ARG A 200 -17.23 3.67 15.42
N ALA A 201 -17.23 3.29 14.15
CA ALA A 201 -16.93 4.20 13.05
C ALA A 201 -18.19 4.92 12.52
N GLY A 202 -19.38 4.58 13.02
CA GLY A 202 -20.65 5.09 12.51
C GLY A 202 -20.77 4.85 11.00
N SER A 203 -21.25 5.86 10.27
CA SER A 203 -21.41 5.82 8.82
C SER A 203 -20.11 5.94 8.02
N LEU A 204 -18.92 5.97 8.65
CA LEU A 204 -17.66 5.79 7.90
C LEU A 204 -17.50 4.34 7.41
N ARG A 205 -18.16 3.41 8.09
CA ARG A 205 -18.27 2.03 7.64
C ARG A 205 -19.33 1.94 6.53
N GLN A 206 -18.92 1.45 5.38
CA GLN A 206 -19.74 1.28 4.18
C GLN A 206 -20.05 -0.21 3.97
N TYR A 207 -21.19 -0.46 3.32
CA TYR A 207 -21.55 -1.79 2.83
C TYR A 207 -21.38 -1.86 1.31
N MET A 208 -20.63 -2.84 0.82
CA MET A 208 -20.47 -3.12 -0.61
C MET A 208 -20.80 -4.59 -0.88
N GLN A 209 -21.97 -4.82 -1.49
CA GLN A 209 -22.53 -6.17 -1.68
C GLN A 209 -21.61 -7.11 -2.47
N ASN A 210 -20.88 -6.57 -3.45
CA ASN A 210 -20.09 -7.35 -4.41
C ASN A 210 -18.63 -7.57 -3.99
N LYS A 211 -18.18 -7.02 -2.85
CA LYS A 211 -16.81 -7.23 -2.35
C LYS A 211 -16.79 -8.43 -1.37
N PRO A 212 -15.70 -9.21 -1.30
CA PRO A 212 -15.60 -10.36 -0.37
C PRO A 212 -15.85 -9.94 1.07
N ASP A 213 -15.18 -8.86 1.50
CA ASP A 213 -15.44 -8.18 2.76
C ASP A 213 -16.51 -7.11 2.58
N LYS A 214 -17.78 -7.49 2.76
CA LYS A 214 -18.92 -6.60 2.49
C LYS A 214 -18.99 -5.35 3.37
N TRP A 215 -18.41 -5.37 4.57
CA TRP A 215 -18.41 -4.25 5.51
C TRP A 215 -16.99 -3.74 5.77
N GLY A 216 -16.77 -2.44 5.57
CA GLY A 216 -15.45 -1.85 5.75
C GLY A 216 -15.37 -0.36 5.46
N TYR A 217 -14.15 0.16 5.36
CA TYR A 217 -13.90 1.51 4.87
C TYR A 217 -13.69 1.46 3.38
N LYS A 218 -14.45 2.28 2.65
CA LYS A 218 -14.25 2.46 1.21
C LYS A 218 -13.11 3.45 0.98
N LEU A 219 -12.13 3.06 0.17
CA LEU A 219 -11.06 3.94 -0.32
C LEU A 219 -11.13 3.95 -1.85
N PHE A 220 -10.66 5.04 -2.46
CA PHE A 220 -10.36 5.06 -3.90
C PHE A 220 -8.85 5.16 -4.07
N CYS A 221 -8.29 4.39 -4.99
CA CYS A 221 -6.86 4.31 -5.20
C CYS A 221 -6.51 4.53 -6.67
N ARG A 222 -5.30 5.04 -6.91
CA ARG A 222 -4.64 5.00 -8.22
C ARG A 222 -3.41 4.12 -8.14
N ALA A 223 -3.22 3.23 -9.11
CA ALA A 223 -2.15 2.23 -9.08
C ALA A 223 -1.48 2.00 -10.44
N SER A 224 -0.22 1.58 -10.38
CA SER A 224 0.47 0.96 -11.51
C SER A 224 -0.01 -0.48 -11.75
N ILE A 225 0.18 -0.99 -12.98
CA ILE A 225 -0.19 -2.37 -13.39
C ILE A 225 0.43 -3.43 -12.46
N ASP A 226 1.62 -3.17 -11.92
CA ASP A 226 2.32 -4.12 -11.08
C ASP A 226 1.82 -4.18 -9.63
N GLY A 227 0.84 -3.34 -9.27
CA GLY A 227 0.18 -3.33 -7.96
C GLY A 227 0.66 -2.25 -7.00
N PHE A 228 1.56 -1.38 -7.44
CA PHE A 228 2.00 -0.23 -6.63
C PHE A 228 0.91 0.84 -6.57
N ILE A 229 0.40 1.15 -5.38
CA ILE A 229 -0.57 2.23 -5.15
C ILE A 229 0.18 3.55 -5.04
N HIS A 230 -0.12 4.51 -5.93
CA HIS A 230 0.48 5.85 -5.95
C HIS A 230 -0.31 6.86 -5.13
N ASP A 231 -1.63 6.74 -5.10
CA ASP A 231 -2.49 7.72 -4.45
C ASP A 231 -3.73 7.09 -3.81
N ILE A 232 -4.25 7.72 -2.75
CA ILE A 232 -5.35 7.21 -1.93
C ILE A 232 -6.28 8.34 -1.51
N LEU A 233 -7.55 8.22 -1.87
CA LEU A 233 -8.64 9.07 -1.42
C LEU A 233 -9.57 8.32 -0.46
N LEU A 234 -9.65 8.78 0.79
CA LEU A 234 -10.53 8.20 1.82
C LEU A 234 -11.98 8.65 1.61
N TYR A 235 -12.91 7.72 1.36
CA TYR A 235 -14.32 8.05 1.19
C TYR A 235 -15.00 8.31 2.54
N GLN A 236 -15.50 9.53 2.74
CA GLN A 236 -16.17 9.96 3.97
C GLN A 236 -17.55 10.60 3.72
N GLY A 237 -18.18 10.28 2.59
CA GLY A 237 -19.45 10.87 2.18
C GLY A 237 -19.26 12.29 1.64
N GLU A 238 -20.09 13.24 2.06
CA GLU A 238 -20.12 14.61 1.52
C GLU A 238 -18.83 15.40 1.75
N THR A 239 -18.08 15.10 2.82
CA THR A 239 -16.82 15.78 3.14
C THR A 239 -15.59 15.18 2.46
N THR A 240 -15.77 14.23 1.53
CA THR A 240 -14.66 13.49 0.88
C THR A 240 -13.64 14.41 0.24
N PHE A 241 -14.09 15.42 -0.51
CA PHE A 241 -13.21 16.33 -1.26
C PHE A 241 -12.79 17.58 -0.48
N LYS A 242 -13.42 17.87 0.67
CA LYS A 242 -13.11 19.06 1.49
C LYS A 242 -11.77 18.94 2.23
N ASN A 243 -11.40 17.71 2.58
CA ASN A 243 -10.24 17.41 3.43
C ASN A 243 -9.19 16.57 2.70
N HIS A 244 -9.29 16.48 1.37
CA HIS A 244 -8.25 15.86 0.56
C HIS A 244 -7.13 16.88 0.34
N PRO A 245 -5.84 16.49 0.38
CA PRO A 245 -4.73 17.43 0.20
C PRO A 245 -4.75 18.17 -1.13
N THR A 246 -5.36 17.55 -2.15
CA THR A 246 -5.52 18.16 -3.47
C THR A 246 -6.88 18.83 -3.58
N GLU A 247 -6.87 20.16 -3.61
CA GLU A 247 -8.06 20.98 -3.80
C GLU A 247 -8.59 20.86 -5.23
N LEU A 248 -9.90 20.81 -5.37
CA LEU A 248 -10.58 20.85 -6.67
C LEU A 248 -10.87 22.29 -7.04
N SER A 249 -10.70 22.66 -8.31
CA SER A 249 -11.14 23.96 -8.82
C SER A 249 -12.66 24.10 -8.70
N GLN A 250 -13.18 25.33 -8.87
CA GLN A 250 -14.63 25.55 -8.86
C GLN A 250 -15.33 24.71 -9.94
N GLU A 251 -14.75 24.68 -11.15
CA GLU A 251 -15.26 23.86 -12.26
C GLU A 251 -15.23 22.37 -11.91
N GLU A 252 -14.18 21.90 -11.25
CA GLU A 252 -14.04 20.50 -10.85
C GLU A 252 -15.05 20.12 -9.76
N SER A 253 -15.31 21.04 -8.84
CA SER A 253 -16.24 20.87 -7.72
C SER A 253 -17.69 20.68 -8.19
N ASP A 254 -18.05 21.30 -9.31
CA ASP A 254 -19.37 21.21 -9.94
C ASP A 254 -19.62 19.84 -10.62
N PHE A 255 -18.58 19.01 -10.81
CA PHE A 255 -18.77 17.67 -11.35
C PHE A 255 -19.42 16.70 -10.34
N GLN A 256 -19.95 15.62 -10.88
CA GLN A 256 -20.45 14.49 -10.09
C GLN A 256 -19.31 13.80 -9.32
N VAL A 257 -19.65 13.15 -8.21
CA VAL A 257 -18.68 12.48 -7.30
C VAL A 257 -17.76 11.49 -8.03
N THR A 258 -18.29 10.76 -9.01
CA THR A 258 -17.52 9.78 -9.81
C THR A 258 -16.39 10.44 -10.59
N ILE A 259 -16.68 11.56 -11.26
CA ILE A 259 -15.71 12.35 -12.04
C ILE A 259 -14.72 13.02 -11.08
N LYS A 260 -15.20 13.65 -10.00
CA LYS A 260 -14.35 14.27 -8.98
C LYS A 260 -13.33 13.31 -8.37
N THR A 261 -13.72 12.06 -8.17
CA THR A 261 -12.86 11.01 -7.63
C THR A 261 -11.66 10.76 -8.54
N VAL A 262 -11.89 10.58 -9.84
CA VAL A 262 -10.81 10.36 -10.81
C VAL A 262 -9.93 11.59 -10.93
N ILE A 263 -10.52 12.79 -11.02
CA ILE A 263 -9.77 14.05 -11.10
C ILE A 263 -8.86 14.21 -9.88
N ALA A 264 -9.38 14.01 -8.67
CA ALA A 264 -8.59 14.16 -7.44
C ALA A 264 -7.35 13.25 -7.43
N LEU A 265 -7.48 12.01 -7.93
CA LEU A 265 -6.38 11.04 -8.02
C LEU A 265 -5.43 11.32 -9.20
N VAL A 266 -5.91 11.92 -10.28
CA VAL A 266 -5.12 12.25 -11.48
C VAL A 266 -4.28 13.51 -11.27
N LYS A 267 -4.74 14.46 -10.44
CA LYS A 267 -4.00 15.70 -10.14
C LYS A 267 -2.65 15.49 -9.48
N THR A 268 -2.40 14.31 -8.91
CA THR A 268 -1.12 13.94 -8.30
C THR A 268 -0.14 13.30 -9.30
N LEU A 269 -0.54 13.08 -10.56
CA LEU A 269 0.34 12.58 -11.62
C LEU A 269 1.46 13.58 -11.91
N LYS A 270 2.68 13.08 -12.07
CA LYS A 270 3.83 13.91 -12.47
C LYS A 270 3.85 14.20 -13.96
N LYS A 271 3.40 13.23 -14.77
CA LYS A 271 3.44 13.30 -16.23
C LYS A 271 2.09 12.93 -16.84
N PRO A 272 1.04 13.74 -16.64
CA PRO A 272 -0.32 13.39 -17.09
C PRO A 272 -0.40 13.19 -18.62
N LYS A 273 0.34 13.97 -19.41
CA LYS A 273 0.40 13.85 -20.89
C LYS A 273 1.01 12.53 -21.40
N GLU A 274 1.84 11.90 -20.56
CA GLU A 274 2.50 10.62 -20.84
C GLU A 274 1.75 9.45 -20.17
N THR A 275 0.54 9.70 -19.64
CA THR A 275 -0.20 8.72 -18.84
C THR A 275 -1.57 8.40 -19.44
N ALA A 276 -1.95 7.13 -19.37
CA ALA A 276 -3.30 6.65 -19.62
C ALA A 276 -3.93 6.04 -18.35
N ILE A 277 -5.16 6.46 -18.05
CA ILE A 277 -5.95 5.97 -16.93
C ILE A 277 -6.93 4.89 -17.39
N TYR A 278 -6.95 3.79 -16.65
CA TYR A 278 -7.85 2.67 -16.84
C TYR A 278 -8.84 2.61 -15.67
N ALA A 279 -10.14 2.62 -15.94
CA ALA A 279 -11.14 2.57 -14.87
C ALA A 279 -12.44 1.85 -15.26
N ASP A 280 -13.23 1.48 -14.25
CA ASP A 280 -14.49 0.78 -14.44
C ASP A 280 -15.65 1.70 -14.90
N ASN A 281 -16.83 1.11 -15.04
CA ASN A 281 -18.05 1.82 -15.46
C ASN A 281 -18.66 2.76 -14.41
N TRP A 282 -18.29 2.63 -13.14
CA TRP A 282 -18.71 3.55 -12.10
C TRP A 282 -18.01 4.89 -12.27
N PHE A 283 -16.74 4.90 -12.67
CA PHE A 283 -16.00 6.13 -12.94
C PHE A 283 -16.28 6.73 -14.32
N THR A 284 -16.34 5.89 -15.36
CA THR A 284 -16.26 6.30 -16.76
C THR A 284 -17.48 7.09 -17.28
N SER A 285 -17.22 8.22 -17.93
CA SER A 285 -18.17 8.99 -18.76
C SER A 285 -17.44 9.79 -19.83
N ILE A 286 -18.10 10.09 -20.95
CA ILE A 286 -17.51 10.90 -22.02
C ILE A 286 -17.02 12.26 -21.52
N SER A 287 -17.78 12.92 -20.65
CA SER A 287 -17.40 14.22 -20.07
C SER A 287 -16.14 14.16 -19.22
N LEU A 288 -15.86 13.03 -18.57
CA LEU A 288 -14.60 12.82 -17.84
C LEU A 288 -13.44 12.67 -18.83
N VAL A 289 -13.62 11.88 -19.90
CA VAL A 289 -12.57 11.65 -20.91
C VAL A 289 -12.23 12.93 -21.64
N GLU A 290 -13.23 13.70 -22.06
CA GLU A 290 -13.07 15.04 -22.66
C GLU A 290 -12.30 15.96 -21.71
N TYR A 291 -12.72 16.04 -20.43
CA TYR A 291 -12.08 16.91 -19.45
C TYR A 291 -10.62 16.54 -19.18
N LEU A 292 -10.32 15.26 -18.98
CA LEU A 292 -8.94 14.80 -18.74
C LEU A 292 -8.05 15.03 -19.96
N LYS A 293 -8.58 14.81 -21.16
CA LYS A 293 -7.86 15.05 -22.41
C LYS A 293 -7.56 16.54 -22.60
N GLU A 294 -8.55 17.42 -22.39
CA GLU A 294 -8.40 18.86 -22.64
C GLU A 294 -7.60 19.58 -21.56
N LYS A 295 -7.85 19.29 -20.28
CA LYS A 295 -7.24 20.01 -19.16
C LYS A 295 -5.88 19.44 -18.74
N TYR A 296 -5.72 18.11 -18.81
CA TYR A 296 -4.53 17.42 -18.32
C TYR A 296 -3.70 16.79 -19.44
N GLY A 297 -4.24 16.65 -20.66
CA GLY A 297 -3.61 15.88 -21.74
C GLY A 297 -3.55 14.37 -21.44
N CYS A 298 -4.27 13.92 -20.40
CA CYS A 298 -4.23 12.54 -19.96
C CYS A 298 -5.18 11.68 -20.80
N ARG A 299 -4.73 10.49 -21.18
CA ARG A 299 -5.53 9.55 -21.96
C ARG A 299 -6.33 8.65 -21.04
N TYR A 300 -7.35 8.00 -21.59
CA TYR A 300 -8.29 7.22 -20.80
C TYR A 300 -8.79 5.97 -21.53
N VAL A 301 -9.01 4.89 -20.80
CA VAL A 301 -9.77 3.73 -21.25
C VAL A 301 -10.68 3.29 -20.11
N GLY A 302 -11.97 3.11 -20.40
CA GLY A 302 -12.85 2.58 -19.38
C GLY A 302 -14.08 1.90 -19.94
N THR A 303 -14.51 0.86 -19.22
CA THR A 303 -15.86 0.33 -19.46
C THR A 303 -16.87 1.40 -19.08
N ALA A 304 -17.97 1.53 -19.83
CA ALA A 304 -18.90 2.62 -19.64
C ALA A 304 -20.35 2.13 -19.61
N ARG A 305 -21.19 2.86 -18.88
CA ARG A 305 -22.64 2.63 -18.91
C ARG A 305 -23.22 3.27 -20.19
N PRO A 306 -24.22 2.65 -20.85
CA PRO A 306 -24.78 3.17 -22.10
C PRO A 306 -25.29 4.62 -22.02
N ASN A 307 -25.74 5.08 -20.86
CA ASN A 307 -26.23 6.45 -20.65
C ASN A 307 -25.12 7.47 -20.33
N ARG A 308 -23.84 7.08 -20.39
CA ARG A 308 -22.68 7.93 -20.06
C ARG A 308 -21.70 8.13 -21.21
N ILE A 309 -22.02 7.62 -22.40
CA ILE A 309 -21.11 7.60 -23.56
C ILE A 309 -21.34 8.76 -24.56
N GLY A 310 -22.29 9.66 -24.32
CA GLY A 310 -22.51 10.86 -25.16
C GLY A 310 -23.24 10.61 -26.47
N ASP A 311 -24.16 9.64 -26.46
CA ASP A 311 -25.09 9.34 -27.56
C ASP A 311 -24.45 9.12 -28.95
N PRO A 312 -23.39 8.29 -29.06
CA PRO A 312 -22.87 7.86 -30.35
C PRO A 312 -23.91 7.02 -31.09
N PRO A 313 -23.89 7.02 -32.44
CA PRO A 313 -24.80 6.24 -33.28
C PRO A 313 -24.45 4.74 -33.30
N LEU A 314 -24.27 4.14 -32.11
CA LEU A 314 -24.01 2.72 -31.93
C LEU A 314 -25.32 1.93 -31.92
N ARG A 315 -25.32 0.76 -32.57
CA ARG A 315 -26.34 -0.28 -32.49
C ARG A 315 -26.78 -0.50 -31.04
N ALA A 316 -28.08 -0.42 -30.79
CA ALA A 316 -28.61 -0.55 -29.43
C ALA A 316 -28.17 -1.85 -28.76
N VAL A 317 -27.98 -1.80 -27.44
CA VAL A 317 -27.56 -2.97 -26.64
C VAL A 317 -28.51 -4.16 -26.88
N LYS A 318 -29.82 -3.91 -26.85
CA LYS A 318 -30.85 -4.93 -27.10
C LYS A 318 -30.72 -5.59 -28.47
N ASP A 319 -30.34 -4.84 -29.51
CA ASP A 319 -30.17 -5.37 -30.85
C ASP A 319 -28.90 -6.21 -30.98
N MET A 320 -27.84 -5.84 -30.28
CA MET A 320 -26.62 -6.65 -30.25
C MET A 320 -26.77 -7.90 -29.38
N GLU A 321 -27.65 -7.89 -28.35
CA GLU A 321 -27.90 -9.06 -27.49
C GLU A 321 -28.66 -10.19 -28.18
N LYS A 322 -29.36 -9.92 -29.29
CA LYS A 322 -30.09 -10.93 -30.09
C LYS A 322 -29.20 -12.13 -30.41
N LYS A 323 -29.74 -13.36 -30.28
CA LYS A 323 -29.02 -14.62 -30.56
C LYS A 323 -28.45 -14.70 -31.98
N SER A 324 -29.09 -14.05 -32.95
CA SER A 324 -28.63 -13.97 -34.34
C SER A 324 -27.33 -13.18 -34.52
N VAL A 325 -26.97 -12.31 -33.57
CA VAL A 325 -25.70 -11.56 -33.62
C VAL A 325 -24.60 -12.46 -33.05
N PRO A 326 -23.53 -12.77 -33.81
CA PRO A 326 -22.48 -13.66 -33.34
C PRO A 326 -21.63 -13.01 -32.24
N ARG A 327 -21.10 -13.82 -31.34
CA ARG A 327 -20.07 -13.38 -30.38
C ARG A 327 -18.85 -12.87 -31.15
N GLY A 328 -18.26 -11.77 -30.70
CA GLY A 328 -17.22 -11.04 -31.41
C GLY A 328 -17.74 -9.88 -32.25
N ALA A 329 -19.07 -9.77 -32.47
CA ALA A 329 -19.66 -8.63 -33.16
C ALA A 329 -19.28 -7.31 -32.47
N LEU A 330 -18.90 -6.34 -33.27
CA LEU A 330 -18.40 -5.05 -32.82
C LEU A 330 -19.11 -3.90 -33.55
N ASP A 331 -19.27 -2.80 -32.85
CA ASP A 331 -19.74 -1.53 -33.40
C ASP A 331 -19.03 -0.39 -32.68
N TYR A 332 -18.62 0.63 -33.41
CA TYR A 332 -17.80 1.71 -32.88
C TYR A 332 -17.93 2.98 -33.70
N HIS A 333 -17.80 4.11 -33.02
CA HIS A 333 -17.71 5.44 -33.60
C HIS A 333 -16.70 6.25 -32.81
N SER A 334 -16.10 7.25 -33.43
CA SER A 334 -15.20 8.18 -32.76
C SER A 334 -15.66 9.63 -32.92
N THR A 335 -15.29 10.47 -31.96
CA THR A 335 -15.46 11.92 -31.99
C THR A 335 -14.25 12.55 -31.35
N ASP A 336 -13.63 13.54 -31.99
CA ASP A 336 -12.50 14.29 -31.44
C ASP A 336 -11.38 13.42 -30.84
N GLY A 337 -11.06 12.29 -31.49
CA GLY A 337 -10.07 11.32 -31.00
C GLY A 337 -10.46 10.61 -29.70
N ILE A 338 -11.76 10.42 -29.48
CA ILE A 338 -12.35 9.58 -28.42
C ILE A 338 -13.21 8.52 -29.12
N LEU A 339 -12.86 7.25 -28.92
CA LEU A 339 -13.60 6.08 -29.38
C LEU A 339 -14.71 5.72 -28.40
N ALA A 340 -15.91 5.47 -28.92
CA ALA A 340 -16.97 4.75 -28.24
C ALA A 340 -17.23 3.43 -28.95
N LEU A 341 -17.15 2.32 -28.22
CA LEU A 341 -17.21 0.97 -28.78
C LEU A 341 -18.16 0.07 -28.00
N ARG A 342 -18.93 -0.76 -28.72
CA ARG A 342 -19.67 -1.91 -28.21
C ARG A 342 -19.09 -3.19 -28.81
N TRP A 343 -18.84 -4.17 -27.95
CA TRP A 343 -18.36 -5.49 -28.33
C TRP A 343 -19.19 -6.57 -27.67
N LYS A 344 -19.62 -7.57 -28.44
CA LYS A 344 -20.41 -8.70 -27.96
C LYS A 344 -19.50 -9.82 -27.47
N ASP A 345 -19.41 -9.99 -26.16
CA ASP A 345 -18.91 -11.22 -25.55
C ASP A 345 -20.08 -12.10 -25.12
N ASN A 346 -20.08 -12.64 -23.89
CA ASN A 346 -21.29 -13.23 -23.29
C ASN A 346 -22.37 -12.18 -23.06
N LYS A 347 -21.96 -10.92 -22.83
CA LYS A 347 -22.80 -9.73 -22.71
C LYS A 347 -22.16 -8.61 -23.52
N ILE A 348 -22.92 -7.55 -23.78
CA ILE A 348 -22.39 -6.37 -24.46
C ILE A 348 -21.48 -5.61 -23.51
N VAL A 349 -20.24 -5.43 -23.93
CA VAL A 349 -19.26 -4.57 -23.26
C VAL A 349 -19.25 -3.24 -24.01
N THR A 350 -19.51 -2.16 -23.29
CA THR A 350 -19.38 -0.79 -23.83
C THR A 350 -18.12 -0.16 -23.25
N VAL A 351 -17.30 0.47 -24.10
CA VAL A 351 -16.03 1.10 -23.73
C VAL A 351 -15.96 2.50 -24.33
N ILE A 352 -15.37 3.43 -23.58
CA ILE A 352 -14.88 4.71 -24.11
C ILE A 352 -13.35 4.69 -24.01
N SER A 353 -12.66 5.17 -25.05
CA SER A 353 -11.20 5.28 -25.04
C SER A 353 -10.67 6.51 -25.77
N SER A 354 -9.59 7.08 -25.26
CA SER A 354 -8.71 8.02 -25.96
C SER A 354 -7.25 7.54 -26.01
N ASP A 355 -6.99 6.27 -25.65
CA ASP A 355 -5.65 5.66 -25.57
C ASP A 355 -5.50 4.39 -26.43
N ALA A 356 -6.60 3.68 -26.71
CA ALA A 356 -6.55 2.44 -27.48
C ALA A 356 -7.74 2.33 -28.45
N GLY A 357 -7.44 1.98 -29.70
CA GLY A 357 -8.39 1.83 -30.80
C GLY A 357 -8.97 0.43 -30.95
N VAL A 358 -9.67 0.21 -32.07
CA VAL A 358 -10.21 -1.09 -32.48
C VAL A 358 -9.11 -1.99 -33.00
N GLU A 359 -8.26 -1.47 -33.88
CA GLU A 359 -7.20 -2.22 -34.55
C GLU A 359 -5.90 -2.31 -33.70
N PRO A 360 -5.05 -3.33 -33.92
CA PRO A 360 -5.35 -4.53 -34.71
C PRO A 360 -6.35 -5.45 -33.98
N LEU A 361 -7.31 -5.99 -34.72
CA LEU A 361 -8.19 -7.06 -34.21
C LEU A 361 -7.36 -8.29 -33.84
N LYS A 362 -7.66 -8.88 -32.68
CA LYS A 362 -6.97 -10.07 -32.17
C LYS A 362 -7.98 -11.16 -31.87
N THR A 363 -7.61 -12.41 -32.09
CA THR A 363 -8.42 -13.55 -31.66
C THR A 363 -8.15 -13.86 -30.20
N VAL A 364 -9.21 -14.03 -29.40
CA VAL A 364 -9.13 -14.51 -28.01
C VAL A 364 -9.94 -15.78 -27.85
N LEU A 365 -9.38 -16.74 -27.11
CA LEU A 365 -10.07 -17.97 -26.74
C LEU A 365 -11.02 -17.70 -25.59
N ARG A 366 -12.30 -18.01 -25.79
CA ARG A 366 -13.34 -17.88 -24.78
C ARG A 366 -14.04 -19.20 -24.56
N TYR A 367 -14.33 -19.52 -23.30
CA TYR A 367 -15.17 -20.68 -23.01
C TYR A 367 -16.61 -20.39 -23.42
N ASP A 368 -17.17 -21.29 -24.22
CA ASP A 368 -18.57 -21.32 -24.59
C ASP A 368 -19.28 -22.35 -23.70
N ARG A 369 -20.32 -21.90 -22.97
CA ARG A 369 -21.05 -22.76 -22.03
C ARG A 369 -21.96 -23.76 -22.74
N GLU A 370 -22.48 -23.41 -23.91
CA GLU A 370 -23.40 -24.26 -24.68
C GLU A 370 -22.61 -25.36 -25.36
N GLN A 371 -21.48 -25.01 -25.98
CA GLN A 371 -20.62 -25.97 -26.68
C GLN A 371 -19.61 -26.67 -25.77
N LYS A 372 -19.51 -26.26 -24.49
CA LYS A 372 -18.55 -26.76 -23.49
C LYS A 372 -17.09 -26.80 -23.98
N LYS A 373 -16.72 -25.90 -24.89
CA LYS A 373 -15.38 -25.81 -25.49
C LYS A 373 -14.91 -24.37 -25.56
N LYS A 374 -13.61 -24.18 -25.78
CA LYS A 374 -13.07 -22.86 -26.08
C LYS A 374 -13.30 -22.54 -27.55
N VAL A 375 -13.90 -21.38 -27.83
CA VAL A 375 -14.15 -20.85 -29.16
C VAL A 375 -13.29 -19.61 -29.39
N GLU A 376 -12.91 -19.41 -30.64
CA GLU A 376 -12.18 -18.23 -31.09
C GLU A 376 -13.16 -17.07 -31.30
N VAL A 377 -12.83 -15.93 -30.69
CA VAL A 377 -13.66 -14.72 -30.76
C VAL A 377 -12.79 -13.55 -31.16
N THR A 378 -13.19 -12.83 -32.20
CA THR A 378 -12.56 -11.57 -32.59
C THR A 378 -12.72 -10.54 -31.49
N CYS A 379 -11.62 -9.91 -31.09
CA CYS A 379 -11.53 -9.01 -29.96
C CYS A 379 -10.79 -7.71 -30.36
N PRO A 380 -11.42 -6.54 -30.20
CA PRO A 380 -10.77 -5.25 -30.42
C PRO A 380 -9.56 -5.04 -29.51
N SER A 381 -8.55 -4.33 -30.02
CA SER A 381 -7.31 -4.03 -29.30
C SER A 381 -7.58 -3.35 -27.95
N VAL A 382 -8.48 -2.35 -27.92
CA VAL A 382 -8.92 -1.65 -26.69
C VAL A 382 -9.42 -2.59 -25.58
N ILE A 383 -10.11 -3.68 -25.92
CA ILE A 383 -10.62 -4.64 -24.93
C ILE A 383 -9.46 -5.44 -24.32
N LYS A 384 -8.47 -5.80 -25.13
CA LYS A 384 -7.26 -6.48 -24.65
C LYS A 384 -6.44 -5.56 -23.75
N GLU A 385 -6.23 -4.32 -24.18
CA GLU A 385 -5.50 -3.30 -23.40
C GLU A 385 -6.19 -3.07 -22.05
N TYR A 386 -7.52 -2.88 -22.05
CA TYR A 386 -8.28 -2.69 -20.82
C TYR A 386 -8.07 -3.83 -19.81
N ASN A 387 -8.26 -5.08 -20.25
CA ASN A 387 -8.12 -6.25 -19.38
C ASN A 387 -6.69 -6.45 -18.87
N GLY A 388 -5.67 -6.06 -19.65
CA GLY A 388 -4.27 -6.16 -19.24
C GLY A 388 -3.84 -5.11 -18.22
N LYS A 389 -4.56 -3.98 -18.13
CA LYS A 389 -4.07 -2.78 -17.45
C LYS A 389 -4.91 -2.34 -16.24
N MET A 390 -6.18 -2.75 -16.15
CA MET A 390 -7.08 -2.38 -15.04
C MET A 390 -6.72 -3.05 -13.69
N GLY A 391 -6.10 -4.24 -13.72
CA GLY A 391 -5.95 -5.10 -12.53
C GLY A 391 -4.88 -4.70 -11.50
N GLY A 392 -4.31 -3.49 -11.57
CA GLY A 392 -3.28 -3.05 -10.62
C GLY A 392 -3.77 -3.02 -9.18
N ILE A 393 -4.97 -2.48 -8.95
CA ILE A 393 -5.55 -2.36 -7.61
C ILE A 393 -5.96 -3.73 -7.06
N ASP A 394 -6.58 -4.58 -7.88
CA ASP A 394 -6.91 -5.97 -7.50
C ASP A 394 -5.67 -6.76 -7.10
N LYS A 395 -4.55 -6.53 -7.78
CA LYS A 395 -3.27 -7.14 -7.42
C LYS A 395 -2.77 -6.65 -6.07
N SER A 396 -2.85 -5.35 -5.78
CA SER A 396 -2.50 -4.80 -4.48
C SER A 396 -3.38 -5.38 -3.37
N ASP A 397 -4.70 -5.40 -3.59
CA ASP A 397 -5.68 -5.95 -2.64
C ASP A 397 -5.37 -7.42 -2.33
N MET A 398 -5.16 -8.24 -3.37
CA MET A 398 -4.73 -9.63 -3.23
C MET A 398 -3.45 -9.76 -2.39
N LEU A 399 -2.40 -8.97 -2.66
CA LEU A 399 -1.14 -9.03 -1.91
C LEU A 399 -1.34 -8.66 -0.43
N THR A 400 -2.14 -7.63 -0.13
CA THR A 400 -2.43 -7.23 1.26
C THR A 400 -3.25 -8.30 2.00
N HIS A 401 -4.12 -9.02 1.29
CA HIS A 401 -4.94 -10.09 1.84
C HIS A 401 -4.15 -11.37 2.16
N LEU A 402 -3.03 -11.64 1.47
CA LEU A 402 -2.20 -12.84 1.73
C LEU A 402 -1.59 -12.89 3.13
N TYR A 403 -1.13 -11.74 3.65
CA TYR A 403 -0.40 -11.66 4.94
C TYR A 403 -0.94 -10.54 5.84
N LYS A 404 -2.26 -10.45 5.96
CA LYS A 404 -2.95 -9.37 6.66
C LYS A 404 -2.48 -9.23 8.11
N SER A 405 -1.97 -8.07 8.51
CA SER A 405 -1.56 -7.78 9.88
C SER A 405 -2.77 -7.55 10.79
N PRO A 406 -3.10 -8.49 11.70
CA PRO A 406 -4.35 -8.41 12.43
C PRO A 406 -4.30 -7.37 13.56
N MET A 407 -4.95 -6.23 13.33
CA MET A 407 -5.22 -5.21 14.36
C MET A 407 -6.65 -5.30 14.88
N ARG A 408 -6.95 -6.32 15.70
CA ARG A 408 -8.25 -6.40 16.41
C ARG A 408 -8.27 -5.39 17.56
N ALA A 409 -9.06 -4.34 17.42
CA ALA A 409 -9.25 -3.34 18.47
C ALA A 409 -10.66 -2.76 18.42
N ARG A 410 -11.14 -2.25 19.57
CA ARG A 410 -12.39 -1.50 19.65
C ARG A 410 -12.27 -0.10 19.02
N ARG A 411 -11.06 0.47 18.97
CA ARG A 411 -10.79 1.78 18.35
C ARG A 411 -10.77 1.60 16.82
N TRP A 412 -11.69 2.28 16.14
CA TRP A 412 -11.99 2.05 14.73
C TRP A 412 -10.77 2.25 13.81
N TYR A 413 -9.93 3.24 14.11
CA TYR A 413 -8.77 3.61 13.31
C TYR A 413 -7.61 2.59 13.35
N MET A 414 -7.55 1.69 14.33
CA MET A 414 -6.48 0.71 14.43
C MET A 414 -6.47 -0.28 13.25
N LYS A 415 -7.65 -0.52 12.65
CA LYS A 415 -7.77 -1.37 11.46
C LYS A 415 -7.15 -0.71 10.23
N LEU A 416 -7.32 0.60 10.09
CA LEU A 416 -6.70 1.38 9.03
C LEU A 416 -5.18 1.44 9.20
N PHE A 417 -4.69 1.60 10.43
CA PHE A 417 -3.25 1.51 10.70
C PHE A 417 -2.66 0.16 10.27
N GLY A 418 -3.29 -0.96 10.65
CA GLY A 418 -2.85 -2.29 10.20
C GLY A 418 -2.85 -2.44 8.67
N TYR A 419 -3.90 -1.94 8.00
CA TYR A 419 -3.98 -1.91 6.54
C TYR A 419 -2.84 -1.08 5.91
N VAL A 420 -2.53 0.09 6.45
CA VAL A 420 -1.43 0.92 5.92
C VAL A 420 -0.08 0.23 6.08
N LEU A 421 0.18 -0.47 7.19
CA LEU A 421 1.40 -1.27 7.33
C LEU A 421 1.51 -2.34 6.24
N ASP A 422 0.41 -3.07 5.99
CA ASP A 422 0.34 -4.07 4.92
C ASP A 422 0.56 -3.44 3.55
N LEU A 423 -0.06 -2.28 3.30
CA LEU A 423 0.06 -1.55 2.05
C LEU A 423 1.47 -1.03 1.82
N CYS A 424 2.14 -0.47 2.83
CA CYS A 424 3.54 -0.04 2.75
C CYS A 424 4.45 -1.21 2.34
N ILE A 425 4.25 -2.40 2.90
CA ILE A 425 5.00 -3.62 2.51
C ILE A 425 4.66 -4.02 1.07
N CYS A 426 3.38 -3.99 0.70
CA CYS A 426 2.91 -4.36 -0.64
C CYS A 426 3.26 -3.33 -1.72
N ASN A 427 3.61 -2.09 -1.36
CA ASN A 427 4.20 -1.09 -2.25
C ASN A 427 5.73 -1.23 -2.32
N ALA A 428 6.38 -1.49 -1.19
CA ALA A 428 7.83 -1.72 -1.11
C ALA A 428 8.27 -2.93 -1.94
N TRP A 429 7.50 -4.02 -1.95
CA TRP A 429 7.89 -5.26 -2.63
C TRP A 429 7.89 -5.19 -4.17
N PRO A 430 6.87 -4.61 -4.85
CA PRO A 430 6.94 -4.33 -6.28
C PRO A 430 8.12 -3.41 -6.65
N LEU A 431 8.41 -2.39 -5.84
CA LEU A 431 9.57 -1.52 -6.05
C LEU A 431 10.88 -2.31 -5.97
N TYR A 432 11.08 -3.08 -4.90
CA TYR A 432 12.21 -4.02 -4.76
C TYR A 432 12.33 -4.97 -5.96
N LYS A 433 11.20 -5.49 -6.48
CA LYS A 433 11.20 -6.36 -7.66
C LYS A 433 11.61 -5.64 -8.94
N ARG A 434 11.21 -4.38 -9.13
CA ARG A 434 11.65 -3.56 -10.28
C ARG A 434 13.16 -3.38 -10.24
N ASP A 435 13.68 -3.07 -9.08
CA ASP A 435 15.12 -2.85 -8.87
C ASP A 435 15.92 -4.14 -9.06
N CYS A 436 15.44 -5.27 -8.52
CA CYS A 436 16.03 -6.59 -8.76
C CYS A 436 16.06 -6.91 -10.25
N LYS A 437 14.97 -6.63 -10.98
CA LYS A 437 14.92 -6.84 -12.44
C LYS A 437 15.93 -5.96 -13.17
N ALA A 438 16.07 -4.69 -12.78
CA ALA A 438 17.03 -3.76 -13.38
C ALA A 438 18.48 -4.23 -13.17
N LEU A 439 18.80 -4.76 -11.99
CA LEU A 439 20.12 -5.28 -11.64
C LEU A 439 20.31 -6.78 -11.95
N LYS A 440 19.35 -7.41 -12.63
CA LYS A 440 19.36 -8.86 -12.98
C LYS A 440 19.51 -9.81 -11.78
N GLU A 441 19.03 -9.37 -10.61
CA GLU A 441 19.00 -10.13 -9.37
C GLU A 441 17.67 -10.89 -9.22
N LYS A 442 17.70 -12.05 -8.55
CA LYS A 442 16.47 -12.83 -8.29
C LYS A 442 15.74 -12.27 -7.07
N PRO A 443 14.50 -11.76 -7.21
CA PRO A 443 13.77 -11.20 -6.08
C PRO A 443 13.28 -12.30 -5.12
N MET A 444 13.31 -12.02 -3.82
CA MET A 444 12.73 -12.90 -2.81
C MET A 444 11.18 -12.86 -2.80
N PRO A 445 10.51 -13.96 -2.39
CA PRO A 445 9.05 -13.97 -2.21
C PRO A 445 8.57 -12.99 -1.13
N LEU A 446 7.35 -12.47 -1.28
CA LEU A 446 6.74 -11.50 -0.36
C LEU A 446 6.77 -11.95 1.11
N LYS A 447 6.55 -13.25 1.39
CA LYS A 447 6.63 -13.80 2.74
C LYS A 447 7.99 -13.52 3.40
N ASN A 448 9.07 -13.81 2.68
CA ASN A 448 10.43 -13.66 3.19
C ASN A 448 10.77 -12.18 3.33
N PHE A 449 10.43 -11.37 2.33
CA PHE A 449 10.57 -9.91 2.38
C PHE A 449 9.93 -9.30 3.64
N ARG A 450 8.73 -9.77 3.98
CA ARG A 450 7.98 -9.36 5.17
C ARG A 450 8.62 -9.83 6.49
N LEU A 451 9.13 -11.06 6.53
CA LEU A 451 9.83 -11.59 7.70
C LEU A 451 11.14 -10.84 7.96
N GLU A 452 11.88 -10.46 6.91
CA GLU A 452 13.08 -9.62 7.03
C GLU A 452 12.74 -8.27 7.67
N ILE A 453 11.68 -7.58 7.22
CA ILE A 453 11.22 -6.32 7.84
C ILE A 453 10.93 -6.51 9.33
N SER A 454 10.23 -7.58 9.69
CA SER A 454 9.96 -7.90 11.10
C SER A 454 11.23 -8.20 11.89
N TRP A 455 12.23 -8.81 11.26
CA TRP A 455 13.49 -9.17 11.92
C TRP A 455 14.31 -7.91 12.23
N TYR A 456 14.46 -7.00 11.26
CA TYR A 456 15.18 -5.74 11.45
C TYR A 456 14.57 -4.88 12.57
N ALA A 457 13.24 -4.86 12.68
CA ALA A 457 12.52 -4.17 13.75
C ALA A 457 12.88 -4.64 15.18
N ARG A 458 13.53 -5.81 15.34
CA ARG A 458 13.93 -6.35 16.65
C ARG A 458 15.01 -5.51 17.35
N GLY A 459 15.82 -4.77 16.61
CA GLY A 459 16.88 -3.93 17.19
C GLY A 459 18.29 -4.20 16.65
N HIS A 460 18.44 -4.47 15.35
CA HIS A 460 19.66 -3.95 14.72
C HIS A 460 19.59 -2.44 14.92
N LYS A 461 20.58 -1.86 15.62
CA LYS A 461 20.75 -0.41 15.67
C LYS A 461 20.56 0.04 14.23
N VAL A 462 19.49 0.80 13.97
CA VAL A 462 19.29 1.42 12.66
C VAL A 462 20.64 2.08 12.39
N LEU A 463 21.33 1.65 11.34
CA LEU A 463 22.48 2.36 10.83
C LEU A 463 21.91 3.68 10.28
N THR A 464 21.57 4.60 11.18
CA THR A 464 21.47 6.03 10.90
C THR A 464 22.91 6.49 10.66
N THR A 465 23.50 6.01 9.57
CA THR A 465 24.79 6.47 9.07
C THR A 465 24.59 6.83 7.62
N ARG A 466 23.72 7.81 7.41
CA ARG A 466 23.87 8.91 6.46
C ARG A 466 22.69 9.84 6.65
N MET A 467 23.02 11.11 6.92
CA MET A 467 22.14 12.28 7.08
C MET A 467 21.87 12.68 8.54
N THR A 468 22.57 13.76 8.90
CA THR A 468 22.48 14.67 10.06
C THR A 468 23.48 14.45 11.20
N ARG A 469 23.94 15.59 11.73
CA ARG A 469 25.25 15.89 12.31
C ARG A 469 25.41 15.40 13.75
N LEU A 470 26.66 15.03 14.07
CA LEU A 470 27.38 15.29 15.32
C LEU A 470 26.55 15.74 16.54
N SER A 471 26.35 14.82 17.48
CA SER A 471 26.62 15.12 18.89
C SER A 471 26.98 13.84 19.63
N GLN A 472 28.15 13.92 20.26
CA GLN A 472 28.74 12.92 21.12
C GLN A 472 28.07 13.06 22.49
N GLU A 473 27.42 12.02 23.02
CA GLU A 473 27.30 11.86 24.47
C GLU A 473 26.92 10.41 24.84
N ALA A 474 27.60 9.92 25.86
CA ALA A 474 27.75 8.52 26.21
C ALA A 474 26.47 7.90 26.81
N MET A 475 26.18 6.64 26.47
CA MET A 475 25.18 5.83 27.17
C MET A 475 25.83 4.62 27.84
N ASP A 476 25.64 4.55 29.15
CA ASP A 476 26.00 3.43 30.03
C ASP A 476 25.43 2.10 29.54
N MET A 477 26.33 1.14 29.28
CA MET A 477 25.97 -0.22 28.91
C MET A 477 25.51 -1.01 30.15
N LYS A 478 24.23 -1.40 30.18
CA LYS A 478 23.74 -2.43 31.11
C LYS A 478 24.45 -3.76 30.87
N VAL A 479 24.95 -4.35 31.95
CA VAL A 479 25.67 -5.64 31.97
C VAL A 479 24.73 -6.80 31.60
N PRO A 480 25.12 -7.72 30.68
CA PRO A 480 24.33 -8.91 30.36
C PRO A 480 24.27 -9.90 31.54
N LYS A 481 23.08 -10.46 31.81
CA LYS A 481 22.89 -11.54 32.79
C LYS A 481 23.61 -12.82 32.33
N ARG A 482 24.38 -13.46 33.23
CA ARG A 482 25.13 -14.70 32.97
C ARG A 482 24.18 -15.89 32.72
N GLY A 483 24.43 -16.68 31.68
CA GLY A 483 23.91 -18.06 31.56
C GLY A 483 23.22 -18.46 30.24
N GLN A 484 22.86 -17.53 29.34
CA GLN A 484 22.25 -17.91 28.05
C GLN A 484 23.31 -18.34 27.02
N LYS A 485 23.14 -19.53 26.43
CA LYS A 485 23.87 -19.92 25.22
C LYS A 485 23.44 -18.98 24.08
N THR A 486 24.28 -17.99 23.75
CA THR A 486 24.15 -17.19 22.53
C THR A 486 24.12 -18.12 21.32
N GLN A 487 23.05 -18.07 20.53
CA GLN A 487 22.97 -18.77 19.25
C GLN A 487 24.05 -18.24 18.30
N LEU A 488 24.65 -19.13 17.50
CA LEU A 488 25.59 -18.72 16.46
C LEU A 488 24.84 -17.93 15.38
N PRO A 489 25.43 -16.85 14.84
CA PRO A 489 24.84 -16.13 13.72
C PRO A 489 24.71 -17.05 12.49
N HIS A 490 23.70 -16.78 11.64
CA HIS A 490 23.46 -17.53 10.41
C HIS A 490 24.66 -17.42 9.45
N GLU A 491 24.92 -18.46 8.64
CA GLU A 491 26.06 -18.50 7.71
C GLU A 491 26.07 -17.32 6.74
N ASN A 492 24.91 -16.91 6.22
CA ASN A 492 24.75 -15.74 5.35
C ASN A 492 25.20 -14.41 5.98
N VAL A 493 25.25 -14.30 7.31
CA VAL A 493 25.78 -13.12 8.03
C VAL A 493 27.26 -13.35 8.32
N ARG A 494 27.62 -14.55 8.78
CA ARG A 494 28.99 -14.93 9.13
C ARG A 494 29.97 -14.83 7.96
N PHE A 495 29.51 -15.10 6.75
CA PHE A 495 30.29 -15.09 5.50
C PHE A 495 29.87 -13.95 4.56
N ASN A 496 29.22 -12.90 5.09
CA ASN A 496 28.80 -11.77 4.28
C ASN A 496 29.99 -10.85 3.96
N ASN A 497 30.51 -10.93 2.73
CA ASN A 497 31.62 -10.07 2.30
C ASN A 497 31.21 -8.60 2.06
N ARG A 498 29.93 -8.24 2.19
CA ARG A 498 29.45 -6.85 2.08
C ARG A 498 29.44 -6.11 3.42
N GLU A 499 29.50 -6.83 4.55
CA GLU A 499 29.59 -6.24 5.89
C GLU A 499 31.02 -6.37 6.43
N TRP A 500 31.55 -5.30 7.03
CA TRP A 500 32.92 -5.32 7.55
C TRP A 500 32.96 -5.92 8.95
N HIS A 501 33.31 -7.21 9.03
CA HIS A 501 33.56 -7.91 10.27
C HIS A 501 34.84 -7.39 10.93
N LEU A 502 34.72 -6.33 11.73
CA LEU A 502 35.85 -5.71 12.43
C LEU A 502 35.94 -6.22 13.88
N PRO A 503 37.16 -6.41 14.41
CA PRO A 503 37.34 -6.71 15.82
C PRO A 503 37.15 -5.46 16.67
N GLN A 504 36.27 -5.54 17.65
CA GLN A 504 36.04 -4.52 18.66
C GLN A 504 36.51 -5.01 20.03
N PHE A 505 37.28 -4.19 20.73
CA PHE A 505 37.69 -4.47 22.10
C PHE A 505 36.54 -4.18 23.07
N VAL A 506 36.26 -5.12 23.98
CA VAL A 506 35.26 -4.98 25.03
C VAL A 506 35.90 -5.10 26.42
N THR A 507 35.35 -4.38 27.39
CA THR A 507 35.88 -4.32 28.76
C THR A 507 35.82 -5.68 29.46
N ASN A 508 34.72 -6.41 29.26
CA ASN A 508 34.48 -7.72 29.88
C ASN A 508 34.96 -8.88 29.00
N ARG A 509 35.78 -9.76 29.56
CA ARG A 509 36.22 -11.00 28.91
C ARG A 509 35.03 -11.95 28.72
N GLN A 510 34.84 -12.41 27.49
CA GLN A 510 33.82 -13.40 27.13
C GLN A 510 34.46 -14.67 26.58
N THR A 511 33.74 -15.79 26.63
CA THR A 511 34.21 -17.09 26.13
C THR A 511 34.27 -17.09 24.60
N CYS A 512 35.39 -17.56 24.02
CA CYS A 512 35.55 -17.63 22.58
C CYS A 512 34.54 -18.62 21.96
N LYS A 513 33.80 -18.19 20.94
CA LYS A 513 32.80 -19.07 20.29
C LYS A 513 33.39 -20.04 19.27
N HIS A 514 34.66 -19.90 18.92
CA HIS A 514 35.31 -20.75 17.92
C HIS A 514 36.14 -21.88 18.54
N CYS A 515 37.00 -21.59 19.53
CA CYS A 515 37.92 -22.57 20.10
C CYS A 515 37.56 -23.08 21.50
N SER A 516 36.68 -22.41 22.25
CA SER A 516 36.34 -22.86 23.60
C SER A 516 35.43 -24.09 23.57
N THR A 517 35.80 -25.11 24.32
CA THR A 517 35.00 -26.33 24.54
C THR A 517 34.51 -26.38 26.00
N LYS A 518 33.84 -27.47 26.40
CA LYS A 518 33.43 -27.66 27.80
C LYS A 518 34.62 -27.88 28.73
N ASP A 519 35.64 -28.55 28.23
CA ASP A 519 36.82 -28.98 29.00
C ASP A 519 37.98 -27.99 28.88
N ASP A 520 37.95 -27.10 27.87
CA ASP A 520 38.98 -26.08 27.65
C ASP A 520 38.36 -24.70 27.28
N VAL A 521 38.30 -23.80 28.25
CA VAL A 521 37.55 -22.52 28.15
C VAL A 521 38.48 -21.34 27.86
N HIS A 522 38.58 -20.99 26.59
CA HIS A 522 39.29 -19.77 26.17
C HIS A 522 38.46 -18.50 26.34
N ARG A 523 39.06 -17.41 26.85
CA ARG A 523 38.39 -16.11 27.00
C ARG A 523 39.11 -15.01 26.24
N THR A 524 38.36 -14.09 25.67
CA THR A 524 38.84 -12.99 24.82
C THR A 524 38.11 -11.69 25.15
N ARG A 525 38.77 -10.56 24.88
CA ARG A 525 38.18 -9.21 24.91
C ARG A 525 37.82 -8.71 23.52
N TRP A 526 37.98 -9.53 22.49
CA TRP A 526 37.68 -9.16 21.11
C TRP A 526 36.35 -9.74 20.67
N MET A 527 35.50 -8.87 20.12
CA MET A 527 34.17 -9.20 19.64
C MET A 527 34.00 -8.73 18.20
N CYS A 528 33.33 -9.51 17.35
CA CYS A 528 32.99 -9.06 16.00
C CYS A 528 31.85 -8.04 16.04
N THR A 529 32.04 -6.90 15.37
CA THR A 529 31.03 -5.82 15.26
C THR A 529 29.73 -6.27 14.59
N VAL A 530 29.81 -7.21 13.65
CA VAL A 530 28.67 -7.72 12.88
C VAL A 530 28.04 -8.93 13.56
N CYS A 531 28.83 -9.98 13.79
CA CYS A 531 28.37 -11.25 14.36
C CYS A 531 28.03 -11.18 15.86
N GLN A 532 28.50 -10.16 16.59
CA GLN A 532 28.32 -10.00 18.03
C GLN A 532 28.78 -11.24 18.85
N VAL A 533 29.81 -11.92 18.37
CA VAL A 533 30.43 -13.07 19.05
C VAL A 533 31.87 -12.76 19.47
N ALA A 534 32.25 -13.28 20.63
CA ALA A 534 33.61 -13.15 21.15
C ALA A 534 34.55 -14.16 20.48
N LEU A 535 35.66 -13.68 19.91
CA LEU A 535 36.63 -14.47 19.15
C LEU A 535 38.06 -14.15 19.61
N CYS A 536 38.92 -15.15 19.73
CA CYS A 536 40.32 -14.90 20.03
C CYS A 536 40.98 -14.14 18.87
N LEU A 537 41.78 -13.15 19.24
CA LEU A 537 42.60 -12.35 18.34
C LEU A 537 43.94 -12.14 19.02
N SER A 538 44.77 -13.18 18.99
CA SER A 538 46.16 -13.16 19.47
C SER A 538 47.06 -13.89 18.47
N ASP A 539 48.37 -13.71 18.63
CA ASP A 539 49.43 -14.40 17.90
C ASP A 539 49.24 -15.93 17.85
N SER A 540 48.88 -16.52 18.98
CA SER A 540 48.69 -17.95 19.18
C SER A 540 47.31 -18.45 18.75
N ARG A 541 46.30 -17.58 18.63
CA ARG A 541 44.89 -17.95 18.39
C ARG A 541 44.18 -16.91 17.54
N ASN A 542 44.20 -17.12 16.21
CA ASN A 542 43.54 -16.25 15.23
C ASN A 542 42.09 -16.68 14.90
N CYS A 543 41.30 -16.95 15.95
CA CYS A 543 39.91 -17.42 15.80
C CYS A 543 39.02 -16.43 15.07
N PHE A 544 39.33 -15.13 15.13
CA PHE A 544 38.58 -14.11 14.41
C PHE A 544 38.60 -14.33 12.89
N ARG A 545 39.77 -14.66 12.33
CA ARG A 545 39.92 -14.99 10.91
C ARG A 545 39.21 -16.29 10.56
N PHE A 546 39.50 -17.38 11.28
CA PHE A 546 38.94 -18.70 10.99
C PHE A 546 37.42 -18.76 11.16
N PHE A 547 36.85 -17.91 12.01
CA PHE A 547 35.41 -17.83 12.14
C PHE A 547 34.75 -17.19 10.91
N HIS A 548 35.34 -16.17 10.28
CA HIS A 548 34.68 -15.45 9.17
C HIS A 548 35.09 -15.92 7.78
N VAL A 549 36.01 -16.88 7.67
CA VAL A 549 36.43 -17.47 6.40
C VAL A 549 35.81 -18.87 6.27
N LEU A 550 35.21 -19.17 5.11
CA LEU A 550 34.72 -20.52 4.81
C LEU A 550 35.90 -21.50 4.78
N PRO A 551 35.82 -22.68 5.41
CA PRO A 551 36.83 -23.70 5.22
C PRO A 551 36.82 -24.13 3.75
N GLU A 552 37.94 -23.98 3.06
CA GLU A 552 38.17 -24.58 1.74
C GLU A 552 37.94 -26.09 1.85
N LYS A 553 36.74 -26.57 1.47
CA LYS A 553 36.50 -28.00 1.40
C LYS A 553 36.93 -28.50 0.04
N ARG A 554 37.91 -29.41 0.06
CA ARG A 554 37.96 -30.63 -0.75
C ARG A 554 37.50 -30.43 -2.20
N LEU A 555 38.43 -29.99 -3.05
CA LEU A 555 38.35 -30.32 -4.47
C LEU A 555 38.36 -31.84 -4.62
N CYS A 556 37.39 -32.35 -5.36
CA CYS A 556 37.28 -33.73 -5.80
C CYS A 556 38.61 -34.25 -6.35
N THR A 557 39.13 -35.33 -5.77
CA THR A 557 40.04 -36.25 -6.48
C THR A 557 39.23 -37.42 -7.02
N SER A 558 38.72 -37.24 -8.23
CA SER A 558 38.30 -38.28 -9.17
C SER A 558 38.34 -37.64 -10.56
N ALA A 559 39.04 -38.08 -11.58
CA ALA A 559 39.98 -39.17 -11.79
C ALA A 559 40.71 -38.81 -13.09
N SER A 560 41.97 -39.24 -13.28
CA SER A 560 42.52 -39.42 -14.62
C SER A 560 43.59 -40.50 -14.59
N SER A 561 43.12 -41.73 -14.75
CA SER A 561 43.87 -42.79 -15.39
C SER A 561 44.15 -42.39 -16.84
N SER A 562 45.40 -42.12 -17.18
CA SER A 562 45.86 -42.12 -18.57
C SER A 562 47.34 -42.52 -18.62
N ALA A 563 47.52 -43.78 -19.03
CA ALA A 563 48.61 -44.37 -19.79
C ALA A 563 50.02 -43.75 -19.69
N SER A 564 50.96 -44.56 -19.19
CA SER A 564 52.37 -44.51 -19.57
C SER A 564 52.54 -44.92 -21.04
N PRO A 565 53.53 -44.34 -21.73
CA PRO A 565 54.49 -45.18 -22.44
C PRO A 565 55.95 -44.81 -22.08
N SER A 566 56.70 -45.86 -21.77
CA SER A 566 58.11 -46.14 -22.14
C SER A 566 58.99 -44.97 -22.63
N SER A 567 60.16 -44.76 -22.03
CA SER A 567 61.45 -45.42 -22.37
C SER A 567 62.66 -44.53 -22.07
N SER A 568 63.67 -45.11 -21.40
CA SER A 568 65.14 -44.81 -21.41
C SER A 568 65.58 -43.37 -21.10
N VAL A 569 66.43 -43.11 -20.12
CA VAL A 569 67.73 -43.74 -19.81
C VAL A 569 67.94 -43.85 -18.31
#